data_AF-A0A6G3LS38-F1
#
_entry.id   AF-A0A6G3LS38-F1
#
_cell.length_a   1.000
_cell.length_b   1.000
_cell.length_c   1.000
_cell.angle_alpha   90.00
_cell.angle_beta   90.00
_cell.angle_gamma   90.00
#
_symmetry.space_group_name_H-M   'P 1'
#
loop_
_entity.id
_entity.type
_entity.pdbx_description
1 polymer ?
#
loop_
_entity_poly.entity_id
_entity_poly.type
_entity_poly.pdbx_seq_one_letter_code
_entity_poly.pdbx_strand_id
1 'polypeptide(L)'
;MGKRPGKGLLVILVVALAALMVASNAFWYVEYVNLRGLYSKEQRALTNTTARLAYEAELLNASVRIINAYKNLTALMNVTLKALEAGRLAAVTNVSLEVSSSTIRLAGLATSLIAEANETTDPLARKYMASGAVNATTVALEDIKTLAFLGQYMNANSTYFQYLEAAQASLNDMSNLASQLNNLSATVSASRLASDFTQVVSNVLSAERLLLYLVRSQSTS
;
A
#
# COMPACT_ATOMS: atom_id res chain seq x y z
N MET A 1 -40.22 -108.27 -36.09
CA MET A 1 -39.19 -107.93 -37.11
C MET A 1 -39.19 -106.41 -37.31
N GLY A 2 -38.21 -105.72 -36.73
CA GLY A 2 -38.09 -104.26 -36.85
C GLY A 2 -37.77 -103.84 -38.28
N LYS A 3 -38.64 -103.04 -38.90
CA LYS A 3 -38.35 -102.39 -40.18
C LYS A 3 -37.14 -101.49 -39.96
N ARG A 4 -35.99 -101.88 -40.51
CA ARG A 4 -34.80 -101.02 -40.56
C ARG A 4 -35.23 -99.72 -41.24
N PRO A 5 -35.00 -98.54 -40.63
CA PRO A 5 -35.26 -97.29 -41.32
C PRO A 5 -34.45 -97.32 -42.63
N GLY A 6 -35.13 -97.10 -43.76
CA GLY A 6 -34.50 -97.09 -45.06
C GLY A 6 -33.32 -96.13 -45.04
N LYS A 7 -32.19 -96.53 -45.65
CA LYS A 7 -30.91 -95.78 -45.62
C LYS A 7 -31.07 -94.27 -45.93
N GLY A 8 -32.10 -93.88 -46.70
CA GLY A 8 -32.46 -92.48 -46.94
C GLY A 8 -32.90 -91.68 -45.71
N LEU A 9 -33.60 -92.28 -44.75
CA LEU A 9 -34.08 -91.59 -43.54
C LEU A 9 -32.93 -91.27 -42.57
N LEU A 10 -31.95 -92.18 -42.46
CA LEU A 10 -30.72 -91.97 -41.69
C LEU A 10 -29.86 -90.86 -42.29
N VAL A 11 -29.73 -90.83 -43.62
CA VAL A 11 -29.00 -89.76 -44.33
C VAL A 11 -29.67 -88.41 -44.12
N ILE A 12 -31.01 -88.32 -44.22
CA ILE A 12 -31.75 -87.08 -43.97
C ILE A 12 -31.54 -86.59 -42.52
N LEU A 13 -31.56 -87.49 -41.53
CA LEU A 13 -31.32 -87.14 -40.13
C LEU A 13 -29.90 -86.60 -39.90
N VAL A 14 -28.87 -87.23 -40.48
CA VAL A 14 -27.47 -86.78 -40.37
C VAL A 14 -27.29 -85.41 -41.04
N VAL A 15 -27.87 -85.20 -42.22
CA VAL A 15 -27.84 -83.91 -42.92
C VAL A 15 -28.57 -82.84 -42.13
N ALA A 16 -29.73 -83.14 -41.53
CA ALA A 16 -30.47 -82.20 -40.69
C ALA A 16 -29.69 -81.82 -39.42
N LEU A 17 -29.01 -82.78 -38.78
CA LEU A 17 -28.17 -82.53 -37.61
C LEU A 17 -26.94 -81.69 -37.95
N ALA A 18 -26.28 -81.98 -39.08
CA ALA A 18 -25.17 -81.19 -39.58
C ALA A 18 -25.63 -79.76 -39.93
N ALA A 19 -26.78 -79.60 -40.58
CA ALA A 19 -27.35 -78.29 -40.89
C ALA A 19 -27.68 -77.50 -39.63
N LEU A 20 -28.25 -78.14 -38.59
CA LEU A 20 -28.53 -77.50 -37.31
C LEU A 20 -27.25 -77.09 -36.56
N MET A 21 -26.21 -77.93 -36.56
CA MET A 21 -24.92 -77.59 -35.96
C MET A 21 -24.25 -76.41 -36.68
N VAL A 22 -24.24 -76.42 -38.02
CA VAL A 22 -23.68 -75.32 -38.81
C VAL A 22 -24.47 -74.03 -38.59
N ALA A 23 -25.80 -74.10 -38.57
CA ALA A 23 -26.65 -72.93 -38.33
C ALA A 23 -26.48 -72.37 -36.91
N SER A 24 -26.42 -73.23 -35.89
CA SER A 24 -26.20 -72.80 -34.50
C SER A 24 -24.82 -72.16 -34.30
N ASN A 25 -23.78 -72.75 -34.89
CA ASN A 25 -22.42 -72.22 -34.79
C ASN A 25 -22.26 -70.91 -35.58
N ALA A 26 -22.87 -70.81 -36.76
CA ALA A 26 -22.91 -69.57 -37.54
C ALA A 26 -23.67 -68.46 -36.80
N PHE A 27 -24.81 -68.78 -36.20
CA PHE A 27 -25.58 -67.83 -35.39
C PHE A 27 -24.76 -67.33 -34.19
N TRP A 28 -24.15 -68.24 -33.42
CA TRP A 28 -23.30 -67.88 -32.28
C TRP A 28 -22.09 -67.04 -32.68
N TYR A 29 -21.45 -67.38 -33.81
CA TYR A 29 -20.29 -66.65 -34.30
C TYR A 29 -20.65 -65.22 -34.74
N VAL A 30 -21.77 -65.04 -35.46
CA VAL A 30 -22.26 -63.72 -35.88
C VAL A 30 -22.61 -62.86 -34.66
N GLU A 31 -23.34 -63.43 -33.70
CA GLU A 31 -23.73 -62.72 -32.47
C GLU A 31 -22.49 -62.33 -31.64
N TYR A 32 -21.53 -63.25 -31.49
CA TYR A 32 -20.27 -63.00 -30.78
C TYR A 32 -19.45 -61.89 -31.44
N VAL A 33 -19.30 -61.92 -32.77
CA VAL A 33 -18.55 -60.87 -33.51
C VAL A 33 -19.25 -59.52 -33.37
N ASN A 34 -20.58 -59.48 -33.43
CA ASN A 34 -21.35 -58.25 -33.28
C ASN A 34 -21.22 -57.66 -31.86
N LEU A 35 -21.40 -58.48 -30.83
CA LEU A 35 -21.23 -58.10 -29.42
C LEU A 35 -19.80 -57.64 -29.12
N ARG A 36 -18.78 -58.35 -29.63
CA ARG A 36 -17.38 -57.96 -29.49
C ARG A 36 -17.09 -56.63 -30.20
N GLY A 37 -17.69 -56.41 -31.36
CA GLY A 37 -17.63 -55.16 -32.10
C GLY A 37 -18.22 -53.99 -31.31
N LEU A 38 -19.42 -54.15 -30.77
CA LEU A 38 -20.09 -53.15 -29.91
C LEU A 38 -19.28 -52.86 -28.64
N TYR A 39 -18.83 -53.90 -27.93
CA TYR A 39 -18.00 -53.76 -26.74
C TYR A 39 -16.70 -53.00 -27.03
N SER A 40 -16.00 -53.32 -28.12
CA SER A 40 -14.77 -52.63 -28.49
C SER A 40 -15.00 -51.15 -28.85
N LYS A 41 -16.15 -50.82 -29.44
CA LYS A 41 -16.55 -49.44 -29.74
C LYS A 41 -16.84 -48.67 -28.46
N GLU A 42 -17.63 -49.24 -27.55
CA GLU A 42 -17.94 -48.63 -26.25
C GLU A 42 -16.68 -48.44 -25.40
N GLN A 43 -15.79 -49.44 -25.37
CA GLN A 43 -14.54 -49.35 -24.63
C GLN A 43 -13.63 -48.23 -25.15
N ARG A 44 -13.51 -48.07 -26.49
CA ARG A 44 -12.79 -46.93 -27.09
C ARG A 44 -13.45 -45.60 -26.78
N ALA A 45 -14.79 -45.53 -26.84
CA ALA A 45 -15.53 -44.31 -26.50
C ALA A 45 -15.28 -43.91 -25.04
N LEU A 46 -15.36 -44.87 -24.10
CA LEU A 46 -15.06 -44.65 -22.68
C LEU A 46 -13.62 -44.18 -22.46
N THR A 47 -12.65 -44.77 -23.16
CA THR A 47 -11.23 -44.40 -23.04
C THR A 47 -10.98 -42.97 -23.52
N ASN A 48 -11.59 -42.59 -24.65
CA ASN A 48 -11.48 -41.23 -25.18
C ASN A 48 -12.15 -40.19 -24.27
N THR A 49 -13.30 -40.51 -23.67
CA THR A 49 -13.98 -39.60 -22.73
C THR A 49 -13.20 -39.46 -21.42
N THR A 50 -12.63 -40.55 -20.89
CA THR A 50 -11.78 -40.47 -19.69
C THR A 50 -10.50 -39.68 -19.93
N ALA A 51 -9.82 -39.88 -21.06
CA ALA A 51 -8.64 -39.10 -21.42
C ALA A 51 -8.95 -37.61 -21.54
N ARG A 52 -10.10 -37.25 -22.14
CA ARG A 52 -10.56 -35.86 -22.23
C ARG A 52 -10.87 -35.26 -20.87
N LEU A 53 -11.56 -35.99 -19.98
CA LEU A 53 -11.86 -35.52 -18.63
C LEU A 53 -10.60 -35.31 -17.79
N ALA A 54 -9.59 -36.17 -17.94
CA ALA A 54 -8.29 -36.00 -17.28
C ALA A 54 -7.61 -34.70 -17.72
N TYR A 55 -7.59 -34.42 -19.03
CA TYR A 55 -7.04 -33.18 -19.58
C TYR A 55 -7.81 -31.93 -19.11
N GLU A 56 -9.16 -31.99 -19.09
CA GLU A 56 -9.99 -30.89 -18.58
C GLU A 56 -9.74 -30.65 -17.06
N ALA A 57 -9.53 -31.71 -16.27
CA ALA A 57 -9.18 -31.60 -14.86
C ALA A 57 -7.79 -30.98 -14.63
N GLU A 58 -6.79 -31.32 -15.46
CA GLU A 58 -5.46 -30.68 -15.41
C GLU A 58 -5.53 -29.18 -15.72
N LEU A 59 -6.29 -28.80 -16.77
CA LEU A 59 -6.53 -27.40 -17.12
C LEU A 59 -7.25 -26.64 -16.00
N LEU A 60 -8.26 -27.26 -15.37
CA LEU A 60 -8.96 -26.68 -14.24
C LEU A 60 -8.01 -26.46 -13.05
N ASN A 61 -7.17 -27.45 -12.72
CA ASN A 61 -6.17 -27.34 -11.66
C ASN A 61 -5.15 -26.22 -11.94
N ALA A 62 -4.66 -26.12 -13.18
CA ALA A 62 -3.78 -25.02 -13.60
C ALA A 62 -4.47 -23.65 -13.47
N SER A 63 -5.74 -23.57 -13.87
CA SER A 63 -6.55 -22.34 -13.76
C SER A 63 -6.74 -21.92 -12.30
N VAL A 64 -7.03 -22.86 -11.39
CA VAL A 64 -7.15 -22.60 -9.95
C VAL A 64 -5.83 -22.09 -9.37
N ARG A 65 -4.68 -22.68 -9.77
CA ARG A 65 -3.36 -22.20 -9.34
C ARG A 65 -3.11 -20.75 -9.78
N ILE A 66 -3.47 -20.40 -11.01
CA ILE A 66 -3.35 -19.02 -11.53
C ILE A 66 -4.24 -18.07 -10.72
N ILE A 67 -5.51 -18.43 -10.46
CA ILE A 67 -6.42 -17.60 -9.66
C ILE A 67 -5.85 -17.36 -8.24
N ASN A 68 -5.30 -18.39 -7.62
CA ASN A 68 -4.68 -18.25 -6.29
C ASN A 68 -3.42 -17.38 -6.32
N ALA A 69 -2.59 -17.50 -7.36
CA ALA A 69 -1.43 -16.61 -7.55
C ALA A 69 -1.87 -15.14 -7.70
N TYR A 70 -2.92 -14.86 -8.47
CA TYR A 70 -3.49 -13.52 -8.60
C TYR A 70 -4.00 -12.98 -7.26
N LYS A 71 -4.74 -13.78 -6.47
CA LYS A 71 -5.19 -13.38 -5.13
C LYS A 71 -4.02 -13.01 -4.22
N ASN A 72 -2.94 -13.80 -4.24
CA ASN A 72 -1.75 -13.54 -3.46
C ASN A 72 -1.03 -12.26 -3.92
N LEU A 73 -0.96 -12.00 -5.22
CA LEU A 73 -0.38 -10.78 -5.76
C LEU A 73 -1.17 -9.54 -5.31
N THR A 74 -2.50 -9.57 -5.39
CA THR A 74 -3.35 -8.48 -4.90
C THR A 74 -3.16 -8.23 -3.41
N ALA A 75 -3.04 -9.29 -2.60
CA ALA A 75 -2.75 -9.17 -1.18
C ALA A 75 -1.39 -8.50 -0.93
N LEU A 76 -0.35 -8.92 -1.68
CA LEU A 76 1.00 -8.33 -1.58
C LEU A 76 1.01 -6.85 -1.99
N MET A 77 0.33 -6.49 -3.08
CA MET A 77 0.21 -5.10 -3.53
C MET A 77 -0.46 -4.23 -2.47
N ASN A 78 -1.56 -4.70 -1.85
CA ASN A 78 -2.23 -3.97 -0.78
C ASN A 78 -1.32 -3.77 0.44
N VAL A 79 -0.55 -4.78 0.84
CA VAL A 79 0.41 -4.66 1.95
C VAL A 79 1.52 -3.65 1.61
N THR A 80 2.03 -3.70 0.38
CA THR A 80 3.10 -2.79 -0.08
C THR A 80 2.62 -1.35 -0.12
N LEU A 81 1.38 -1.11 -0.57
CA LEU A 81 0.77 0.21 -0.58
C LEU A 81 0.64 0.78 0.84
N LYS A 82 0.11 -0.01 1.79
CA LYS A 82 0.01 0.39 3.19
C LYS A 82 1.37 0.69 3.83
N ALA A 83 2.40 -0.10 3.50
CA ALA A 83 3.75 0.14 3.99
C ALA A 83 4.34 1.45 3.44
N LEU A 84 4.08 1.76 2.16
CA LEU A 84 4.50 3.01 1.53
C LEU A 84 3.78 4.22 2.16
N GLU A 85 2.47 4.12 2.40
CA GLU A 85 1.68 5.15 3.08
C GLU A 85 2.18 5.39 4.51
N ALA A 86 2.45 4.32 5.27
CA ALA A 86 3.03 4.44 6.61
C ALA A 86 4.41 5.11 6.58
N GLY A 87 5.28 4.75 5.62
CA GLY A 87 6.58 5.39 5.43
C GLY A 87 6.48 6.88 5.11
N ARG A 88 5.55 7.26 4.24
CA ARG A 88 5.24 8.66 3.91
C ARG A 88 4.80 9.45 5.14
N LEU A 89 3.86 8.90 5.93
CA LEU A 89 3.35 9.54 7.14
C LEU A 89 4.42 9.68 8.23
N ALA A 90 5.28 8.67 8.40
CA ALA A 90 6.41 8.73 9.33
C ALA A 90 7.44 9.80 8.91
N ALA A 91 7.72 9.94 7.61
CA ALA A 91 8.59 11.00 7.10
C ALA A 91 8.04 12.39 7.41
N VAL A 92 6.73 12.61 7.19
CA VAL A 92 6.07 13.89 7.53
C VAL A 92 6.20 14.20 9.02
N THR A 93 5.93 13.23 9.91
CA THR A 93 6.09 13.42 11.36
C THR A 93 7.53 13.74 11.76
N ASN A 94 8.52 13.06 11.19
CA ASN A 94 9.91 13.32 11.55
C ASN A 94 10.35 14.72 11.13
N VAL A 95 10.04 15.12 9.89
CA VAL A 95 10.41 16.45 9.39
C VAL A 95 9.64 17.53 10.16
N SER A 96 8.34 17.34 10.47
CA SER A 96 7.58 18.34 11.22
C SER A 96 8.14 18.57 12.62
N LEU A 97 8.46 17.49 13.34
CA LEU A 97 9.05 17.58 14.69
C LEU A 97 10.44 18.23 14.67
N GLU A 98 11.28 17.89 13.69
CA GLU A 98 12.62 18.46 13.55
C GLU A 98 12.54 19.97 13.27
N VAL A 99 11.73 20.37 12.29
CA VAL A 99 11.57 21.76 11.86
C VAL A 99 10.88 22.59 12.95
N SER A 100 9.84 22.07 13.61
CA SER A 100 9.19 22.71 14.76
C SER A 100 10.18 22.92 15.92
N SER A 101 11.02 21.93 16.23
CA SER A 101 12.06 22.03 17.26
C SER A 101 13.13 23.07 16.88
N SER A 102 13.60 23.05 15.63
CA SER A 102 14.55 24.02 15.08
C SER A 102 14.01 25.45 15.20
N THR A 103 12.77 25.68 14.75
CA THR A 103 12.09 26.98 14.83
C THR A 103 12.09 27.54 16.26
N ILE A 104 11.70 26.70 17.24
CA ILE A 104 11.64 27.11 18.66
C ILE A 104 13.03 27.40 19.20
N ARG A 105 14.04 26.59 18.86
CA ARG A 105 15.43 26.80 19.30
C ARG A 105 16.01 28.08 18.72
N LEU A 106 15.75 28.37 17.45
CA LEU A 106 16.22 29.57 16.77
C LEU A 106 15.51 30.82 17.29
N ALA A 107 14.21 30.75 17.58
CA ALA A 107 13.48 31.82 18.27
C ALA A 107 14.07 32.08 19.66
N GLY A 108 14.36 31.03 20.43
CA GLY A 108 15.01 31.16 21.74
C GLY A 108 16.40 31.77 21.66
N LEU A 109 17.21 31.36 20.66
CA LEU A 109 18.52 31.95 20.40
C LEU A 109 18.39 33.44 20.05
N ALA A 110 17.45 33.81 19.18
CA ALA A 110 17.19 35.20 18.84
C ALA A 110 16.80 36.02 20.08
N THR A 111 15.93 35.48 20.95
CA THR A 111 15.59 36.08 22.24
C THR A 111 16.81 36.31 23.10
N SER A 112 17.67 35.30 23.31
CA SER A 112 18.88 35.46 24.10
C SER A 112 19.83 36.51 23.52
N LEU A 113 20.02 36.52 22.20
CA LEU A 113 20.90 37.49 21.53
C LEU A 113 20.35 38.93 21.60
N ILE A 114 19.03 39.13 21.51
CA ILE A 114 18.39 40.44 21.69
C ILE A 114 18.56 40.93 23.13
N ALA A 115 18.37 40.05 24.11
CA ALA A 115 18.56 40.37 25.52
C ALA A 115 20.01 40.75 25.83
N GLU A 116 20.98 39.99 25.34
CA GLU A 116 22.41 40.30 25.52
C GLU A 116 22.80 41.61 24.82
N ALA A 117 22.27 41.85 23.62
CA ALA A 117 22.50 43.09 22.88
C ALA A 117 21.98 44.33 23.62
N ASN A 118 20.84 44.22 24.32
CA ASN A 118 20.29 45.29 25.16
C ASN A 118 21.24 45.70 26.30
N GLU A 119 21.91 44.73 26.92
CA GLU A 119 22.77 44.95 28.09
C GLU A 119 24.20 45.32 27.69
N THR A 120 24.62 44.97 26.47
CA THR A 120 25.96 45.23 25.96
C THR A 120 26.18 46.71 25.68
N THR A 121 27.22 47.30 26.28
CA THR A 121 27.61 48.71 26.09
C THR A 121 28.58 48.93 24.92
N ASP A 122 29.31 47.90 24.49
CA ASP A 122 30.18 47.95 23.31
C ASP A 122 29.34 48.01 22.02
N PRO A 123 29.44 49.09 21.22
CA PRO A 123 28.73 49.24 19.95
C PRO A 123 28.94 48.09 18.97
N LEU A 124 30.17 47.54 18.91
CA LEU A 124 30.51 46.53 17.93
C LEU A 124 29.94 45.17 18.32
N ALA A 125 30.14 44.74 19.58
CA ALA A 125 29.54 43.52 20.10
C ALA A 125 28.01 43.55 20.02
N ARG A 126 27.37 44.67 20.38
CA ARG A 126 25.92 44.85 20.25
C ARG A 126 25.45 44.63 18.81
N LYS A 127 26.14 45.21 17.83
CA LYS A 127 25.82 45.03 16.40
C LYS A 127 25.93 43.57 15.95
N TYR A 128 26.96 42.85 16.39
CA TYR A 128 27.12 41.43 16.05
C TYR A 128 26.01 40.56 16.66
N MET A 129 25.65 40.80 17.92
CA MET A 129 24.54 40.08 18.59
C MET A 129 23.20 40.38 17.91
N ALA A 130 22.92 41.65 17.62
CA ALA A 130 21.73 42.07 16.88
C ALA A 130 21.66 41.39 15.49
N SER A 131 22.76 41.38 14.73
CA SER A 131 22.81 40.69 13.44
C SER A 131 22.64 39.17 13.57
N GLY A 132 23.18 38.57 14.63
CA GLY A 132 22.99 37.15 14.92
C GLY A 132 21.53 36.81 15.23
N ALA A 133 20.83 37.66 15.97
CA ALA A 133 19.41 37.51 16.24
C ALA A 133 18.57 37.62 14.97
N VAL A 134 18.88 38.60 14.09
CA VAL A 134 18.24 38.71 12.77
C VAL A 134 18.43 37.40 11.98
N ASN A 135 19.67 36.92 11.86
CA ASN A 135 19.93 35.66 11.15
C ASN A 135 19.18 34.47 11.75
N ALA A 136 19.13 34.34 13.08
CA ALA A 136 18.38 33.27 13.73
C ALA A 136 16.87 33.35 13.42
N THR A 137 16.28 34.54 13.46
CA THR A 137 14.88 34.73 13.06
C THR A 137 14.65 34.45 11.57
N THR A 138 15.57 34.81 10.69
CA THR A 138 15.48 34.51 9.25
C THR A 138 15.47 33.01 8.98
N VAL A 139 16.34 32.24 9.65
CA VAL A 139 16.32 30.77 9.50
C VAL A 139 15.03 30.18 10.08
N ALA A 140 14.57 30.66 11.24
CA ALA A 140 13.29 30.23 11.80
C ALA A 140 12.10 30.52 10.88
N LEU A 141 12.14 31.61 10.11
CA LEU A 141 11.12 31.93 9.10
C LEU A 141 11.14 30.95 7.91
N GLU A 142 12.31 30.48 7.48
CA GLU A 142 12.40 29.41 6.48
C GLU A 142 11.88 28.07 7.01
N ASP A 143 12.10 27.78 8.29
CA ASP A 143 11.51 26.62 8.95
C ASP A 143 9.96 26.71 8.96
N ILE A 144 9.38 27.89 9.25
CA ILE A 144 7.93 28.11 9.15
C ILE A 144 7.40 27.85 7.73
N LYS A 145 8.13 28.26 6.68
CA LYS A 145 7.74 27.96 5.28
C LYS A 145 7.77 26.46 5.01
N THR A 146 8.75 25.75 5.56
CA THR A 146 8.84 24.29 5.45
C THR A 146 7.66 23.61 6.14
N LEU A 147 7.26 24.08 7.33
CA LEU A 147 6.04 23.62 8.00
C LEU A 147 4.80 23.91 7.13
N ALA A 148 4.68 25.12 6.58
CA ALA A 148 3.56 25.47 5.70
C ALA A 148 3.48 24.54 4.47
N PHE A 149 4.62 24.18 3.87
CA PHE A 149 4.69 23.21 2.79
C PHE A 149 4.20 21.82 3.24
N LEU A 150 4.63 21.32 4.40
CA LEU A 150 4.13 20.06 4.95
C LEU A 150 2.63 20.10 5.21
N GLY A 151 2.12 21.22 5.71
CA GLY A 151 0.69 21.46 5.89
C GLY A 151 -0.08 21.36 4.57
N GLN A 152 0.41 22.00 3.51
CA GLN A 152 -0.19 21.91 2.18
C GLN A 152 -0.14 20.48 1.63
N TYR A 153 1.01 19.82 1.76
CA TYR A 153 1.20 18.42 1.36
C TYR A 153 0.21 17.47 2.03
N MET A 154 -0.11 17.73 3.30
CA MET A 154 -1.05 16.93 4.07
C MET A 154 -2.52 17.36 3.92
N ASN A 155 -2.81 18.44 3.20
CA ASN A 155 -4.12 19.09 3.11
C ASN A 155 -4.63 19.57 4.49
N ALA A 156 -3.77 20.24 5.25
CA ALA A 156 -4.13 20.88 6.51
C ALA A 156 -5.18 21.99 6.31
N ASN A 157 -5.96 22.26 7.36
CA ASN A 157 -7.03 23.26 7.32
C ASN A 157 -6.51 24.69 7.52
N SER A 158 -7.39 25.69 7.37
CA SER A 158 -7.03 27.10 7.56
C SER A 158 -6.53 27.43 8.97
N THR A 159 -7.03 26.74 10.00
CA THR A 159 -6.57 26.94 11.39
C THR A 159 -5.09 26.61 11.57
N TYR A 160 -4.60 25.56 10.90
CA TYR A 160 -3.17 25.23 10.88
C TYR A 160 -2.33 26.39 10.34
N PHE A 161 -2.74 26.96 9.20
CA PHE A 161 -2.02 28.07 8.58
C PHE A 161 -2.11 29.35 9.40
N GLN A 162 -3.24 29.62 10.07
CA GLN A 162 -3.37 30.76 10.98
C GLN A 162 -2.37 30.72 12.14
N TYR A 163 -2.09 29.53 12.69
CA TYR A 163 -1.04 29.39 13.70
C TYR A 163 0.35 29.69 13.11
N LEU A 164 0.67 29.17 11.93
CA LEU A 164 1.96 29.46 11.29
C LEU A 164 2.13 30.94 10.94
N GLU A 165 1.07 31.60 10.44
CA GLU A 165 1.06 33.04 10.16
C GLU A 165 1.29 33.87 11.43
N ALA A 166 0.66 33.48 12.54
CA ALA A 166 0.87 34.14 13.82
C ALA A 166 2.29 33.96 14.35
N ALA A 167 2.87 32.75 14.23
CA ALA A 167 4.28 32.50 14.57
C ALA A 167 5.23 33.33 13.69
N GLN A 168 4.94 33.40 12.39
CA GLN A 168 5.70 34.21 11.43
C GLN A 168 5.66 35.69 11.79
N ALA A 169 4.50 36.23 12.18
CA ALA A 169 4.37 37.61 12.61
C ALA A 169 5.26 37.91 13.84
N SER A 170 5.22 37.04 14.87
CA SER A 170 6.07 37.21 16.05
C SER A 170 7.57 37.12 15.71
N LEU A 171 7.98 36.21 14.81
CA LEU A 171 9.38 36.13 14.35
C LEU A 171 9.82 37.38 13.58
N ASN A 172 8.94 37.94 12.73
CA ASN A 172 9.21 39.20 12.04
C ASN A 172 9.36 40.35 13.04
N ASP A 173 8.51 40.41 14.06
CA ASP A 173 8.61 41.41 15.13
C ASP A 173 9.93 41.29 15.88
N MET A 174 10.35 40.08 16.24
CA MET A 174 11.67 39.82 16.86
C MET A 174 12.82 40.26 15.95
N SER A 175 12.74 39.98 14.64
CA SER A 175 13.74 40.40 13.65
C SER A 175 13.83 41.93 13.55
N ASN A 176 12.69 42.61 13.58
CA ASN A 176 12.59 44.06 13.57
C ASN A 176 13.17 44.67 14.86
N LEU A 177 12.86 44.08 16.03
CA LEU A 177 13.43 44.48 17.31
C LEU A 177 14.96 44.34 17.33
N ALA A 178 15.48 43.21 16.85
CA ALA A 178 16.92 43.00 16.69
C ALA A 178 17.55 44.05 15.77
N SER A 179 16.90 44.34 14.63
CA SER A 179 17.38 45.35 13.68
C SER A 179 17.41 46.76 14.28
N GLN A 180 16.47 47.09 15.16
CA GLN A 180 16.45 48.37 15.88
C GLN A 180 17.62 48.51 16.85
N LEU A 181 18.07 47.42 17.49
CA LEU A 181 19.23 47.43 18.39
C LEU A 181 20.56 47.70 17.70
N ASN A 182 20.63 47.54 16.38
CA ASN A 182 21.76 47.98 15.57
C ASN A 182 21.91 49.52 15.58
N ASN A 183 20.82 50.25 15.87
CA ASN A 183 20.83 51.69 16.06
C ASN A 183 20.99 51.98 17.57
N LEU A 184 22.13 52.57 17.95
CA LEU A 184 22.69 52.72 19.31
C LEU A 184 21.75 53.17 20.45
N SER A 185 20.55 53.65 20.18
CA SER A 185 19.59 54.23 21.13
C SER A 185 18.36 53.38 21.41
N ALA A 186 18.19 52.22 20.77
CA ALA A 186 17.04 51.36 21.02
C ALA A 186 17.24 50.45 22.25
N THR A 187 16.18 50.24 23.02
CA THR A 187 16.10 49.25 24.10
C THR A 187 14.80 48.47 23.98
N VAL A 188 14.87 47.14 24.06
CA VAL A 188 13.69 46.26 24.00
C VAL A 188 13.29 45.84 25.41
N SER A 189 12.02 45.94 25.79
CA SER A 189 11.58 45.46 27.11
C SER A 189 11.60 43.93 27.17
N ALA A 190 12.09 43.38 28.30
CA ALA A 190 12.12 41.93 28.52
C ALA A 190 10.72 41.29 28.45
N SER A 191 9.69 42.01 28.88
CA SER A 191 8.29 41.55 28.81
C SER A 191 7.79 41.38 27.37
N ARG A 192 8.17 42.28 26.46
CA ARG A 192 7.83 42.18 25.04
C ARG A 192 8.52 40.99 24.41
N LEU A 193 9.83 40.85 24.66
CA LEU A 193 10.63 39.76 24.10
C LEU A 193 10.16 38.38 24.56
N ALA A 194 9.77 38.25 25.83
CA ALA A 194 9.19 37.03 26.38
C ALA A 194 7.81 36.73 25.77
N SER A 195 6.99 37.76 25.53
CA SER A 195 5.69 37.61 24.86
C SER A 195 5.86 37.09 23.44
N ASP A 196 6.74 37.71 22.64
CA ASP A 196 6.96 37.32 21.24
C ASP A 196 7.48 35.87 21.15
N PHE A 197 8.45 35.50 21.99
CA PHE A 197 8.93 34.12 22.07
C PHE A 197 7.82 33.13 22.45
N THR A 198 7.01 33.47 23.46
CA THR A 198 5.89 32.62 23.90
C THR A 198 4.85 32.43 22.79
N GLN A 199 4.57 33.47 22.01
CA GLN A 199 3.68 33.38 20.86
C GLN A 199 4.24 32.44 19.79
N VAL A 200 5.53 32.55 19.45
CA VAL A 200 6.18 31.62 18.50
C VAL A 200 6.01 30.18 18.98
N VAL A 201 6.38 29.89 20.23
CA VAL A 201 6.31 28.53 20.80
C VAL A 201 4.87 28.01 20.79
N SER A 202 3.93 28.78 21.30
CA SER A 202 2.52 28.38 21.40
C SER A 202 1.92 28.08 20.03
N ASN A 203 2.19 28.94 19.05
CA ASN A 203 1.64 28.80 17.71
C ASN A 203 2.29 27.64 16.93
N VAL A 204 3.62 27.49 17.00
CA VAL A 204 4.33 26.36 16.36
C VAL A 204 3.85 25.03 16.94
N LEU A 205 3.74 24.91 18.27
CA LEU A 205 3.25 23.68 18.91
C LEU A 205 1.78 23.40 18.59
N SER A 206 0.95 24.44 18.46
CA SER A 206 -0.45 24.29 18.06
C SER A 206 -0.59 23.80 16.61
N ALA A 207 0.22 24.34 15.70
CA ALA A 207 0.31 23.86 14.32
C ALA A 207 0.80 22.41 14.26
N GLU A 208 1.88 22.07 14.97
CA GLU A 208 2.43 20.71 15.05
C GLU A 208 1.37 19.72 15.54
N ARG A 209 0.63 20.05 16.60
CA ARG A 209 -0.44 19.19 17.12
C ARG A 209 -1.52 18.90 16.08
N LEU A 210 -1.93 19.91 15.30
CA LEU A 210 -2.92 19.72 14.23
C LEU A 210 -2.37 18.83 13.10
N LEU A 211 -1.11 19.02 12.72
CA LEU A 211 -0.46 18.21 11.70
C LEU A 211 -0.32 16.75 12.14
N LEU A 212 0.10 16.50 13.38
CA LEU A 212 0.19 15.15 13.93
C LEU A 212 -1.18 14.47 14.05
N TYR A 213 -2.23 15.22 14.39
CA TYR A 213 -3.59 14.70 14.37
C TYR A 213 -4.00 14.28 12.95
N LEU A 214 -3.69 15.10 11.94
CA LEU A 214 -3.98 14.82 10.55
C LEU A 214 -3.22 13.58 10.04
N VAL A 215 -1.92 13.47 10.34
CA VAL A 215 -1.11 12.29 10.05
C VAL A 215 -1.73 11.03 10.67
N ARG A 216 -2.12 11.10 11.95
CA ARG A 216 -2.76 9.98 12.63
C ARG A 216 -4.08 9.58 11.97
N SER A 217 -4.90 10.54 11.56
CA SER A 217 -6.18 10.25 10.91
C SER A 217 -6.02 9.51 9.58
N GLN A 218 -5.00 9.86 8.79
CA GLN A 218 -4.66 9.19 7.53
C GLN A 218 -3.98 7.84 7.73
N SER A 219 -3.39 7.58 8.90
CA SER A 219 -2.82 6.26 9.24
C SER A 219 -3.88 5.24 9.63
N THR A 220 -5.08 5.68 10.00
CA THR A 220 -6.17 4.81 10.49
C THR A 220 -7.28 4.57 9.46
N SER A 221 -7.25 5.27 8.33
CA SER A 221 -8.13 5.07 7.16
C SER A 221 -7.63 3.92 6.29
#